data_AF-A0A7W5N3D7-F1
#
_entry.id   AF-A0A7W5N3D7-F1
#
_cell.length_a   1.000
_cell.length_b   1.000
_cell.length_c   1.000
_cell.angle_alpha   90.00
_cell.angle_beta   90.00
_cell.angle_gamma   90.00
#
_symmetry.space_group_name_H-M   'P 1'
#
loop_
_entity.id
_entity.type
_entity.pdbx_description
1 polymer ?
#
loop_
_entity_poly.entity_id
_entity_poly.type
_entity_poly.pdbx_seq_one_letter_code
_entity_poly.pdbx_strand_id
1 'polypeptide(L)'
;MTANKAHTLRPDIAGPHRAGDCESFPGGKVSYLSPAPLPTGEAPVDFNQAIGEVNDTYLDFGGGLPTPFTWQFALGIPFIGFLMMALVFPVFSALMTSNSEYFFKRV
;
A
#
# COMPACT_ATOMS: atom_id res chain seq x y z
N MET A 1 7.45 -41.55 0.03
CA MET A 1 6.26 -41.01 -0.66
C MET A 1 6.53 -39.55 -0.93
N THR A 2 6.98 -39.21 -2.13
CA THR A 2 7.49 -37.88 -2.48
C THR A 2 6.35 -37.10 -3.13
N ALA A 3 5.91 -36.01 -2.50
CA ALA A 3 4.84 -35.16 -3.02
C ALA A 3 5.27 -34.51 -4.34
N ASN A 4 4.55 -34.80 -5.42
CA ASN A 4 4.71 -34.16 -6.72
C ASN A 4 4.25 -32.71 -6.58
N LYS A 5 5.19 -31.78 -6.44
CA LYS A 5 4.94 -30.35 -6.41
C LYS A 5 4.54 -29.97 -7.83
N ALA A 6 3.25 -29.74 -8.07
CA ALA A 6 2.77 -29.15 -9.32
C ALA A 6 3.46 -27.78 -9.46
N HIS A 7 4.54 -27.74 -10.23
CA HIS A 7 5.18 -26.51 -10.62
C HIS A 7 4.19 -25.82 -11.55
N THR A 8 3.37 -24.92 -11.02
CA THR A 8 2.59 -23.98 -11.83
C THR A 8 3.62 -23.09 -12.52
N LEU A 9 4.08 -23.54 -13.69
CA LEU A 9 4.90 -22.74 -14.59
C LEU A 9 4.17 -21.41 -14.74
N ARG A 10 4.88 -20.34 -14.43
CA ARG A 10 4.39 -18.99 -14.62
C ARG A 10 4.09 -18.87 -16.15
N PRO A 11 2.95 -18.27 -16.55
CA PRO A 11 2.51 -18.27 -17.95
C PRO A 11 3.50 -17.62 -18.94
N ASP A 12 4.50 -16.93 -18.40
CA ASP A 12 5.57 -16.23 -19.10
C ASP A 12 6.59 -17.16 -19.80
N ILE A 13 6.59 -18.48 -19.57
CA ILE A 13 7.64 -19.39 -20.08
C ILE A 13 7.19 -20.27 -21.28
N ALA A 14 5.90 -20.35 -21.60
CA ALA A 14 5.41 -21.37 -22.54
C ALA A 14 5.46 -20.99 -24.04
N GLY A 15 5.68 -19.72 -24.41
CA GLY A 15 5.77 -19.32 -25.82
C GLY A 15 5.74 -17.82 -26.08
N PRO A 16 5.87 -17.40 -27.35
CA PRO A 16 5.78 -15.99 -27.74
C PRO A 16 4.32 -15.50 -27.66
N HIS A 17 4.09 -14.43 -26.90
CA HIS A 17 2.78 -13.79 -26.72
C HIS A 17 2.62 -12.59 -27.65
N ARG A 18 1.42 -12.38 -28.19
CA ARG A 18 1.08 -11.26 -29.08
C ARG A 18 0.22 -10.23 -28.37
N ALA A 19 0.29 -9.00 -28.87
CA ALA A 19 -0.66 -7.95 -28.51
C ALA A 19 -2.11 -8.43 -28.76
N GLY A 20 -2.96 -8.29 -27.75
CA GLY A 20 -4.34 -8.76 -27.76
C GLY A 20 -4.55 -10.14 -27.15
N ASP A 21 -3.49 -10.89 -26.84
CA ASP A 21 -3.64 -12.20 -26.23
C ASP A 21 -4.21 -12.09 -24.81
N CYS A 22 -4.89 -13.14 -24.37
CA CYS A 22 -5.57 -13.19 -23.08
C CYS A 22 -5.47 -14.61 -22.51
N GLU A 23 -4.83 -14.78 -21.35
CA GLU A 23 -4.67 -16.08 -20.69
C GLU A 23 -5.37 -16.09 -19.34
N SER A 24 -6.22 -17.10 -19.11
CA SER A 24 -6.93 -17.25 -17.84
C SER A 24 -6.19 -18.22 -16.93
N PHE A 25 -6.10 -17.90 -15.64
CA PHE A 25 -5.51 -18.79 -14.62
C PHE A 25 -6.43 -18.84 -13.39
N PRO A 26 -6.30 -19.85 -12.51
CA PRO A 26 -7.10 -19.91 -11.29
C PRO A 26 -6.85 -18.67 -10.42
N GLY A 27 -7.85 -17.78 -10.35
CA GLY A 27 -7.79 -16.52 -9.59
C GLY A 27 -7.63 -15.25 -10.43
N GLY A 28 -7.51 -15.34 -11.76
CA GLY A 28 -7.40 -14.14 -12.59
C GLY A 28 -7.23 -14.37 -14.08
N LYS A 29 -6.88 -13.29 -14.78
CA LYS A 29 -6.65 -13.26 -16.23
C LYS A 29 -5.48 -12.33 -16.53
N VAL A 30 -4.58 -12.76 -17.40
CA VAL A 30 -3.49 -11.96 -18.00
C VAL A 30 -3.97 -11.47 -19.37
N SER A 31 -3.77 -10.20 -19.70
CA SER A 31 -4.05 -9.66 -21.05
C SER A 31 -2.80 -8.95 -21.56
N TYR A 32 -2.35 -9.32 -22.76
CA TYR A 32 -1.12 -8.82 -23.37
C TYR A 32 -1.43 -7.58 -24.19
N LEU A 33 -1.22 -6.39 -23.62
CA LEU A 33 -1.34 -5.13 -24.35
C LEU A 33 -0.03 -4.92 -25.15
N SER A 34 -0.12 -4.37 -26.37
CA SER A 34 1.00 -4.40 -27.33
C SER A 34 2.34 -3.98 -26.74
N PRO A 35 3.45 -4.62 -27.17
CA PRO A 35 4.76 -4.18 -26.76
C PRO A 35 4.99 -2.81 -27.41
N ALA A 36 5.36 -1.84 -26.57
CA ALA A 36 5.51 -0.40 -26.83
C ALA A 36 4.22 0.45 -26.73
N PRO A 37 4.29 1.60 -26.04
CA PRO A 37 3.20 2.58 -26.02
C PRO A 37 2.89 3.02 -27.45
N LEU A 38 1.61 3.34 -27.70
CA LEU A 38 1.18 3.93 -28.97
C LEU A 38 2.10 5.12 -29.32
N PRO A 39 2.57 5.24 -30.57
CA PRO A 39 3.46 6.33 -30.99
C PRO A 39 2.66 7.63 -31.12
N THR A 40 2.22 8.19 -30.00
CA THR A 40 1.40 9.41 -29.93
C THR A 40 2.25 10.67 -30.00
N GLY A 41 3.58 10.56 -29.91
CA GLY A 41 4.50 11.71 -29.84
C GLY A 41 4.48 12.45 -28.50
N GLU A 42 3.59 12.05 -27.59
CA GLU A 42 3.46 12.59 -26.24
C GLU A 42 4.33 11.81 -25.26
N ALA A 43 4.85 12.50 -24.24
CA ALA A 43 5.56 11.84 -23.16
C ALA A 43 4.61 10.87 -22.43
N PRO A 44 5.07 9.69 -21.98
CA PRO A 44 4.28 8.82 -21.14
C PRO A 44 3.89 9.56 -19.85
N VAL A 45 2.58 9.74 -19.62
CA VAL A 45 2.09 10.40 -18.39
C VAL A 45 1.37 9.39 -17.52
N ASP A 46 1.90 9.15 -16.34
CA ASP A 46 1.23 8.39 -15.29
C ASP A 46 0.50 9.35 -14.33
N PHE A 47 -0.71 9.76 -14.72
CA PHE A 47 -1.51 10.71 -13.95
C PHE A 47 -1.94 10.21 -12.57
N ASN A 48 -1.99 8.89 -12.36
CA ASN A 48 -2.51 8.29 -11.13
C ASN A 48 -1.44 7.53 -10.34
N GLN A 49 -0.17 7.64 -10.74
CA GLN A 49 0.90 6.74 -10.25
C GLN A 49 0.46 5.27 -10.29
N ALA A 50 -0.35 4.91 -11.27
CA ALA A 50 -0.92 3.57 -11.41
C ALA A 50 0.07 2.63 -12.09
N ILE A 51 1.17 3.14 -12.62
CA ILE A 51 2.19 2.39 -13.32
C ILE A 51 3.39 2.28 -12.39
N GLY A 52 3.62 1.08 -11.86
CA GLY A 52 4.72 0.81 -10.94
C GLY A 52 6.08 0.79 -11.65
N GLU A 53 6.15 0.04 -12.75
CA GLU A 53 7.35 -0.12 -13.58
C GLU A 53 6.95 -0.28 -15.06
N VAL A 54 7.68 0.40 -15.95
CA VAL A 54 7.61 0.18 -17.40
C VAL A 54 8.96 -0.31 -17.88
N ASN A 55 9.00 -1.46 -18.53
CA ASN A 55 10.18 -1.94 -19.23
C ASN A 55 9.81 -2.59 -20.57
N ASP A 56 10.81 -3.13 -21.26
CA ASP A 56 10.65 -3.69 -22.61
C ASP A 56 9.84 -5.00 -22.65
N THR A 57 9.57 -5.62 -21.50
CA THR A 57 8.92 -6.94 -21.39
C THR A 57 7.53 -6.86 -20.78
N TYR A 58 7.33 -5.96 -19.82
CA TYR A 58 6.09 -5.82 -19.09
C TYR A 58 5.81 -4.36 -18.69
N LEU A 59 4.54 -4.12 -18.42
CA LEU A 59 4.06 -2.93 -17.76
C LEU A 59 3.37 -3.38 -16.47
N ASP A 60 3.91 -2.95 -15.33
CA ASP A 60 3.35 -3.27 -14.02
C ASP A 60 2.30 -2.22 -13.66
N PHE A 61 1.05 -2.68 -13.48
CA PHE A 61 -0.07 -1.87 -13.02
C PHE A 61 -0.24 -2.05 -11.52
N GLY A 62 0.01 -0.98 -10.78
CA GLY A 62 -0.01 -0.91 -9.34
C GLY A 62 1.02 0.11 -8.93
N GLY A 63 0.57 1.26 -8.41
CA GLY A 63 1.49 2.18 -7.74
C GLY A 63 2.25 1.38 -6.69
N GLY A 64 3.59 1.41 -6.76
CA GLY A 64 4.46 0.61 -5.90
C GLY A 64 3.96 0.66 -4.45
N LEU A 65 4.03 -0.48 -3.74
CA LEU A 65 3.41 -0.75 -2.43
C LEU A 65 2.60 0.45 -1.93
N PRO A 66 1.26 0.48 -2.11
CA PRO A 66 0.47 1.61 -1.67
C PRO A 66 0.89 1.90 -0.24
N THR A 67 1.24 3.15 0.07
CA THR A 67 1.38 3.57 1.46
C THR A 67 -0.06 3.79 1.93
N PRO A 68 -0.82 2.74 2.27
CA PRO A 68 -2.27 2.82 2.45
C PRO A 68 -2.61 3.71 3.65
N PHE A 69 -1.59 4.02 4.45
CA PHE A 69 -1.65 4.77 5.67
C PHE A 69 -1.18 6.23 5.52
N THR A 70 -0.72 6.73 4.37
CA THR A 70 -0.13 8.08 4.30
C THR A 70 -1.07 9.16 4.83
N TRP A 71 -2.34 9.14 4.40
CA TRP A 71 -3.34 10.08 4.93
C TRP A 71 -3.74 9.77 6.38
N GLN A 72 -3.75 8.50 6.78
CA GLN A 72 -4.02 8.10 8.15
C GLN A 72 -2.89 8.55 9.10
N PHE A 73 -1.64 8.55 8.66
CA PHE A 73 -0.50 9.09 9.41
C PHE A 73 -0.53 10.61 9.42
N ALA A 74 -0.70 11.24 8.25
CA ALA A 74 -0.68 12.70 8.10
C ALA A 74 -1.80 13.40 8.87
N LEU A 75 -2.99 12.79 8.94
CA LEU A 75 -4.15 13.38 9.63
C LEU A 75 -4.42 12.73 10.99
N GLY A 76 -4.26 11.41 11.09
CA GLY A 76 -4.58 10.66 12.31
C GLY A 76 -3.60 10.93 13.44
N ILE A 77 -2.28 11.02 13.18
CA ILE A 77 -1.30 11.30 14.25
C ILE A 77 -1.53 12.67 14.88
N PRO A 78 -1.63 13.79 14.12
CA PRO A 78 -1.90 15.09 14.73
C PRO A 78 -3.23 15.14 15.47
N PHE A 79 -4.29 14.53 14.92
CA PHE A 79 -5.60 14.51 15.53
C PHE A 79 -5.62 13.72 16.85
N ILE A 80 -5.08 12.50 16.85
CA ILE A 80 -4.97 11.68 18.07
C ILE A 80 -4.06 12.37 19.08
N GLY A 81 -2.92 12.93 18.65
CA GLY A 81 -2.02 13.69 19.51
C GLY A 81 -2.72 14.87 20.19
N PHE A 82 -3.53 15.63 19.44
CA PHE A 82 -4.36 16.70 19.98
C PHE A 82 -5.36 16.18 21.03
N LEU A 83 -6.08 15.09 20.74
CA LEU A 83 -7.04 14.50 21.68
C LEU A 83 -6.36 14.00 22.97
N MET A 84 -5.17 13.40 22.87
CA MET A 84 -4.39 12.97 24.04
C MET A 84 -4.00 14.17 24.91
N MET A 85 -3.55 15.27 24.31
CA MET A 85 -3.23 16.50 25.06
C MET A 85 -4.47 17.19 25.63
N ALA A 86 -5.60 17.18 24.94
CA ALA A 86 -6.81 17.86 25.38
C ALA A 86 -7.59 17.09 26.45
N LEU A 87 -7.56 15.75 26.41
CA LEU A 87 -8.39 14.91 27.27
C LEU A 87 -7.59 14.15 28.32
N VAL A 88 -6.48 13.51 27.93
CA VAL A 88 -5.72 12.61 28.81
C VAL A 88 -4.76 13.39 29.70
N PHE A 89 -4.04 14.35 29.14
CA PHE A 89 -3.06 15.15 29.89
C PHE A 89 -3.67 15.92 31.07
N PRO A 90 -4.85 16.58 30.97
CA PRO A 90 -5.45 17.27 32.10
C PRO A 90 -5.90 16.31 33.20
N VAL A 91 -6.47 15.15 32.82
CA VAL A 91 -6.91 14.11 33.78
C VAL A 91 -5.71 13.55 34.53
N PHE A 92 -4.62 13.25 33.82
CA PHE A 92 -3.40 12.76 34.44
C PHE A 92 -2.77 13.78 35.38
N SER A 93 -2.72 15.05 34.96
CA SER A 93 -2.20 16.15 35.78
C SER A 93 -3.04 16.37 37.04
N ALA A 94 -4.38 16.32 36.91
CA ALA A 94 -5.29 16.43 38.05
C ALA A 94 -5.12 15.27 39.03
N LEU A 95 -4.94 14.03 38.54
CA LEU A 95 -4.71 12.87 39.38
C LEU A 95 -3.40 13.00 40.16
N MET A 96 -2.32 13.44 39.51
CA MET A 96 -1.02 13.63 40.16
C MET A 96 -1.05 14.75 41.21
N THR A 97 -1.67 15.89 40.90
CA THR A 97 -1.80 17.01 41.84
C THR A 97 -2.68 16.64 43.04
N SER A 98 -3.80 15.95 42.81
CA SER A 98 -4.69 15.55 43.90
C SER A 98 -4.00 14.64 44.91
N ASN A 99 -3.22 13.64 44.45
CA ASN A 99 -2.45 12.76 45.33
C ASN A 99 -1.40 13.51 46.17
N SER A 100 -0.76 14.53 45.59
CA SER A 100 0.19 15.41 46.29
C SER A 100 -0.49 16.22 47.41
N GLU A 101 -1.65 16.82 47.13
CA GLU A 101 -2.39 17.58 48.13
C GLU A 101 -2.96 16.71 49.26
N TYR A 102 -3.46 15.50 48.92
CA TYR A 102 -3.94 14.54 49.92
C TYR A 102 -2.81 14.05 50.84
N PHE A 103 -1.58 13.92 50.33
CA PHE A 103 -0.41 13.54 51.13
C PHE A 103 -0.03 14.64 52.13
N PHE A 104 0.05 15.90 51.69
CA PHE A 104 0.44 17.02 52.55
C PHE A 104 -0.61 17.34 53.63
N LYS A 105 -1.90 17.10 53.36
CA LYS A 105 -2.97 17.25 54.37
C LYS A 105 -2.98 16.15 55.45
N ARG A 106 -2.25 15.06 55.26
CA ARG A 106 -2.26 13.89 56.16
C ARG A 106 -1.00 13.78 57.04
N VAL A 107 0.00 14.63 56.83
CA VAL A 107 1.22 14.79 57.63
C VAL A 107 1.05 16.00 58.55
#